data_AF-A0A5N5SX62-F1
#
_entry.id   AF-A0A5N5SX62-F1
#
_cell.length_a   1.000
_cell.length_b   1.000
_cell.length_c   1.000
_cell.angle_alpha   90.00
_cell.angle_beta   90.00
_cell.angle_gamma   90.00
#
_symmetry.space_group_name_H-M   'P 1'
#
loop_
_entity.id
_entity.type
_entity.pdbx_description
1 polymer ?
#
loop_
_entity_poly.entity_id
_entity_poly.type
_entity_poly.pdbx_seq_one_letter_code
_entity_poly.pdbx_strand_id
1 'polypeptide(L)'
;MFNQPLVIDLDFYDYMKRREVTSLSEQLKISISRNKLSLEPFNLTLCNVDFDCKKYQSLFKFMPNMAEPNFPINVTSESYLDIFPKEKLVYLTPDARDVMERFDHEAIYIIGGLVNLRDSVNVTLGKATRENIKTMKLPIERYHISKKRLQ
;
A
#
# COMPACT_ATOMS: atom_id res chain seq x y z
N MET A 1 3.63 -21.97 -6.73
CA MET A 1 2.85 -21.04 -5.87
C MET A 1 3.71 -19.82 -5.68
N PHE A 2 3.37 -18.69 -6.33
CA PHE A 2 4.20 -17.48 -6.27
C PHE A 2 4.00 -16.81 -4.91
N ASN A 3 5.04 -16.79 -4.07
CA ASN A 3 5.07 -16.06 -2.80
C ASN A 3 5.44 -14.59 -3.04
N GLN A 4 4.76 -13.94 -3.99
CA GLN A 4 5.18 -12.63 -4.48
C GLN A 4 4.98 -11.55 -3.40
N PRO A 5 6.00 -10.74 -3.08
CA PRO A 5 5.85 -9.65 -2.11
C PRO A 5 4.93 -8.54 -2.64
N LEU A 6 4.08 -8.04 -1.75
CA LEU A 6 3.33 -6.79 -1.95
C LEU A 6 3.44 -5.96 -0.67
N VAL A 7 3.88 -4.73 -0.82
CA VAL A 7 4.20 -3.84 0.31
C VAL A 7 3.14 -2.77 0.45
N ILE A 8 2.70 -2.54 1.69
CA ILE A 8 1.94 -1.35 2.07
C ILE A 8 2.85 -0.45 2.92
N ASP A 9 3.16 0.72 2.39
CA ASP A 9 3.97 1.74 3.05
C ASP A 9 3.12 2.55 4.03
N LEU A 10 3.33 2.36 5.34
CA LEU A 10 2.56 3.05 6.36
C LEU A 10 3.21 4.35 6.86
N ASP A 11 4.30 4.84 6.26
CA ASP A 11 5.01 6.04 6.73
C ASP A 11 4.15 7.33 6.74
N PHE A 12 2.97 7.30 6.09
CA PHE A 12 2.04 8.43 6.07
C PHE A 12 1.00 8.43 7.21
N TYR A 13 1.03 7.42 8.09
CA TYR A 13 -0.04 7.17 9.05
C TYR A 13 -0.31 8.37 9.97
N ASP A 14 0.77 9.06 10.36
CA ASP A 14 0.70 10.16 11.31
C ASP A 14 0.18 11.48 10.72
N TYR A 15 0.18 11.61 9.40
CA TYR A 15 -0.41 12.76 8.72
C TYR A 15 -1.94 12.64 8.60
N MET A 16 -2.49 11.43 8.75
CA MET A 16 -3.93 11.21 8.60
C MET A 16 -4.73 11.64 9.85
N LYS A 17 -5.93 12.18 9.61
CA LYS A 17 -6.92 12.43 10.67
C LYS A 17 -7.46 11.09 11.17
N ARG A 18 -8.05 11.08 12.38
CA ARG A 18 -8.63 9.88 12.99
C ARG A 18 -9.61 9.13 12.07
N ARG A 19 -10.46 9.85 11.35
CA ARG A 19 -11.42 9.25 10.40
C ARG A 19 -10.74 8.53 9.23
N GLU A 20 -9.60 9.07 8.77
CA GLU A 20 -8.83 8.56 7.63
C GLU A 20 -8.05 7.31 8.08
N VAL A 21 -7.47 7.35 9.28
CA VAL A 21 -6.89 6.19 9.97
C VAL A 21 -7.91 5.05 10.11
N THR A 22 -9.14 5.34 10.56
CA THR A 22 -10.21 4.33 10.63
C THR A 22 -10.53 3.74 9.25
N SER A 23 -10.67 4.60 8.23
CA SER A 23 -10.93 4.12 6.86
C SER A 23 -9.78 3.27 6.31
N LEU A 24 -8.53 3.65 6.54
CA LEU A 24 -7.37 2.83 6.14
C LEU A 24 -7.41 1.46 6.84
N SER A 25 -7.74 1.45 8.14
CA SER A 25 -7.81 0.21 8.92
C SER A 25 -8.87 -0.75 8.38
N GLU A 26 -10.02 -0.24 7.94
CA GLU A 26 -11.05 -1.03 7.25
C GLU A 26 -10.57 -1.55 5.89
N GLN A 27 -9.90 -0.71 5.10
CA GLN A 27 -9.35 -1.11 3.81
C GLN A 27 -8.28 -2.20 3.96
N LEU A 28 -7.36 -2.07 4.91
CA LEU A 28 -6.36 -3.08 5.23
C LEU A 28 -7.03 -4.41 5.61
N LYS A 29 -8.02 -4.38 6.51
CA LYS A 29 -8.78 -5.57 6.90
C LYS A 29 -9.42 -6.28 5.70
N ILE A 30 -10.05 -5.52 4.80
CA ILE A 30 -10.68 -6.05 3.59
C ILE A 30 -9.62 -6.64 2.66
N SER A 31 -8.53 -5.91 2.40
CA SER A 31 -7.43 -6.34 1.52
C SER A 31 -6.78 -7.63 2.00
N ILE A 32 -6.49 -7.74 3.31
CA ILE A 32 -5.93 -8.95 3.92
C ILE A 32 -6.89 -10.12 3.79
N SER A 33 -8.19 -9.89 4.07
CA SER A 33 -9.21 -10.94 3.95
C SER A 33 -9.37 -11.42 2.50
N ARG A 34 -9.32 -10.50 1.53
CA ARG A 34 -9.38 -10.83 0.09
C ARG A 34 -8.13 -11.57 -0.36
N ASN A 35 -6.95 -11.14 0.07
CA ASN A 35 -5.68 -11.81 -0.24
C ASN A 35 -5.69 -13.26 0.27
N LYS A 36 -6.13 -13.49 1.52
CA LYS A 36 -6.26 -14.84 2.10
C LYS A 36 -7.17 -15.76 1.28
N LEU A 37 -8.19 -15.21 0.61
CA LEU A 37 -9.14 -15.96 -0.20
C LEU A 37 -8.72 -16.05 -1.69
N SER A 38 -7.60 -15.44 -2.08
CA SER A 38 -7.07 -15.49 -3.44
C SER A 38 -6.55 -16.88 -3.77
N LEU A 39 -6.70 -17.30 -5.03
CA LEU A 39 -6.04 -18.52 -5.55
C LEU A 39 -4.51 -18.38 -5.51
N GLU A 40 -4.03 -17.15 -5.68
CA GLU A 40 -2.61 -16.79 -5.62
C GLU A 40 -2.47 -15.59 -4.67
N PRO A 41 -2.27 -15.84 -3.36
CA PRO A 41 -2.11 -14.78 -2.37
C PRO A 41 -0.72 -14.15 -2.47
N PHE A 42 -0.65 -12.83 -2.29
CA PHE A 42 0.61 -12.11 -2.08
C PHE A 42 1.17 -12.37 -0.67
N ASN A 43 2.49 -12.29 -0.55
CA ASN A 43 3.16 -12.13 0.73
C ASN A 43 3.08 -10.65 1.17
N LEU A 44 2.02 -10.31 1.90
CA LEU A 44 1.74 -8.94 2.31
C LEU A 44 2.72 -8.47 3.39
N THR A 45 3.27 -7.27 3.21
CA THR A 45 4.15 -6.62 4.22
C THR A 45 3.66 -5.21 4.51
N LEU A 46 3.40 -4.91 5.77
CA LEU A 46 3.22 -3.55 6.27
C LEU A 46 4.56 -3.06 6.81
N CYS A 47 5.15 -2.04 6.19
CA CYS A 47 6.45 -1.50 6.56
C CYS A 47 6.32 -0.05 7.08
N ASN A 48 7.42 0.51 7.60
CA ASN A 48 7.44 1.84 8.23
C ASN A 48 6.37 1.98 9.33
N VAL A 49 6.20 0.93 10.13
CA VAL A 49 5.29 0.94 11.28
C VAL A 49 5.98 1.55 12.49
N ASP A 50 5.49 2.70 12.95
CA ASP A 50 5.86 3.23 14.26
C ASP A 50 5.01 2.57 15.34
N PHE A 51 5.54 1.53 15.99
CA PHE A 51 4.86 0.80 17.06
C PHE A 51 4.61 1.64 18.32
N ASP A 52 5.39 2.70 18.54
CA ASP A 52 5.24 3.59 19.69
C ASP A 52 4.16 4.66 19.44
N CYS A 53 3.81 4.91 18.18
CA CYS A 53 2.76 5.85 17.86
C CYS A 53 1.34 5.33 18.20
N LYS A 54 0.59 6.16 18.95
CA LYS A 54 -0.79 5.89 19.38
C LYS A 54 -1.76 5.62 18.21
N LYS A 55 -1.50 6.18 17.03
CA LYS A 55 -2.35 5.94 15.85
C LYS A 55 -2.15 4.53 15.32
N TYR A 56 -0.92 4.03 15.19
CA TYR A 56 -0.68 2.64 14.80
C TYR A 56 -1.22 1.65 15.83
N GLN A 57 -1.09 1.95 17.13
CA GLN A 57 -1.72 1.14 18.18
C GLN A 57 -3.24 1.00 17.99
N SER A 58 -3.91 1.98 17.38
CA SER A 58 -5.34 1.88 17.07
C SER A 58 -5.65 0.88 15.94
N LEU A 59 -4.73 0.68 14.98
CA LEU A 59 -4.83 -0.38 13.96
C LEU A 59 -4.83 -1.75 14.62
N PHE A 60 -3.87 -2.00 15.52
CA PHE A 60 -3.78 -3.27 16.25
C PHE A 60 -4.99 -3.50 17.15
N LYS A 61 -5.60 -2.44 17.72
CA LYS A 61 -6.88 -2.60 18.44
C LYS A 61 -8.05 -2.99 17.52
N PHE A 62 -8.04 -2.51 16.28
CA PHE A 62 -9.07 -2.86 15.28
C PHE A 62 -8.86 -4.26 14.67
N MET A 63 -7.60 -4.70 14.62
CA MET A 63 -7.18 -6.01 14.11
C MET A 63 -6.20 -6.69 15.10
N PRO A 64 -6.68 -7.14 16.27
CA PRO A 64 -5.83 -7.65 17.36
C PRO A 64 -4.97 -8.85 16.94
N ASN A 65 -5.50 -9.68 16.05
CA ASN A 65 -4.82 -10.87 15.60
C ASN A 65 -3.60 -10.57 14.70
N MET A 66 -3.38 -9.32 14.26
CA MET A 66 -2.19 -8.96 13.47
C MET A 66 -0.87 -9.20 14.21
N ALA A 67 -0.90 -9.24 15.55
CA ALA A 67 0.28 -9.54 16.37
C ALA A 67 0.49 -11.06 16.55
N GLU A 68 -0.43 -11.91 16.08
CA GLU A 68 -0.29 -13.36 16.20
C GLU A 68 0.70 -13.90 15.15
N PRO A 69 1.60 -14.83 15.51
CA PRO A 69 2.59 -15.38 14.57
C PRO A 69 2.01 -16.04 13.31
N ASN A 70 0.77 -16.52 13.37
CA ASN A 70 0.09 -17.20 12.26
C ASN A 70 -0.81 -16.28 11.43
N PHE A 71 -0.84 -14.98 11.73
CA PHE A 71 -1.61 -14.04 10.93
C PHE A 71 -0.93 -13.84 9.57
N PRO A 72 -1.66 -13.87 8.45
CA PRO A 72 -1.07 -13.97 7.11
C PRO A 72 -0.56 -12.61 6.56
N ILE A 73 0.20 -11.87 7.36
CA ILE A 73 0.89 -10.63 6.97
C ILE A 73 2.23 -10.53 7.73
N ASN A 74 3.18 -9.79 7.15
CA ASN A 74 4.35 -9.31 7.87
C ASN A 74 4.10 -7.87 8.34
N VAL A 75 4.53 -7.53 9.54
CA VAL A 75 4.46 -6.17 10.09
C VAL A 75 5.83 -5.80 10.63
N THR A 76 6.40 -4.70 10.16
CA THR A 76 7.75 -4.27 10.54
C THR A 76 7.88 -2.75 10.63
N SER A 77 8.77 -2.28 11.50
CA SER A 77 9.19 -0.88 11.57
C SER A 77 10.24 -0.53 10.50
N GLU A 78 10.85 -1.53 9.86
CA GLU A 78 11.86 -1.34 8.82
C GLU A 78 11.26 -0.74 7.54
N SER A 79 12.09 -0.04 6.76
CA SER A 79 11.69 0.46 5.45
C SER A 79 11.76 -0.65 4.40
N TYR A 80 10.89 -0.58 3.39
CA TYR A 80 10.99 -1.45 2.22
C TYR A 80 12.35 -1.37 1.51
N LEU A 81 13.10 -0.29 1.71
CA LEU A 81 14.47 -0.12 1.20
C LEU A 81 15.49 -1.02 1.90
N ASP A 82 15.21 -1.43 3.13
CA ASP A 82 16.10 -2.26 3.95
C ASP A 82 15.81 -3.75 3.76
N ILE A 83 14.55 -4.10 3.50
CA ILE A 83 14.08 -5.50 3.43
C ILE A 83 13.98 -6.06 2.00
N PHE A 84 14.04 -5.23 0.96
CA PHE A 84 13.90 -5.67 -0.44
C PHE A 84 14.97 -5.05 -1.35
N PRO A 85 15.38 -5.76 -2.42
CA PRO A 85 16.31 -5.22 -3.42
C PRO A 85 15.68 -4.04 -4.15
N LYS A 86 16.30 -2.86 -4.03
CA LYS A 86 15.77 -1.59 -4.52
C LYS A 86 15.42 -1.61 -6.00
N GLU A 87 16.23 -2.28 -6.82
CA GLU A 87 16.05 -2.40 -8.26
C GLU A 87 14.77 -3.16 -8.66
N LYS A 88 14.19 -3.95 -7.75
CA LYS A 88 12.91 -4.63 -7.95
C LYS A 88 11.71 -3.81 -7.47
N LEU A 89 11.91 -2.71 -6.75
CA LEU A 89 10.83 -1.93 -6.17
C LEU A 89 10.10 -1.09 -7.25
N VAL A 90 8.77 -1.15 -7.22
CA VAL A 90 7.89 -0.32 -8.04
C VAL A 90 6.83 0.34 -7.17
N TYR A 91 6.92 1.65 -6.98
CA TYR A 91 5.94 2.40 -6.20
C TYR A 91 4.72 2.72 -7.08
N LEU A 92 3.55 2.19 -6.71
CA LEU A 92 2.30 2.48 -7.37
C LEU A 92 1.70 3.79 -6.85
N THR A 93 1.58 4.78 -7.72
CA THR A 93 1.03 6.10 -7.38
C THR A 93 0.24 6.66 -8.56
N PRO A 94 -0.95 7.26 -8.33
CA PRO A 94 -1.79 7.80 -9.41
C PRO A 94 -1.11 8.93 -10.19
N ASP A 95 -0.16 9.63 -9.57
CA ASP A 95 0.54 10.78 -10.16
C ASP A 95 1.74 10.37 -11.04
N ALA A 96 2.06 9.08 -11.12
CA ALA A 96 3.19 8.61 -11.93
C ALA A 96 2.96 8.86 -13.44
N ARG A 97 4.05 9.16 -14.14
CA ARG A 97 4.04 9.33 -15.61
C ARG A 97 3.85 8.00 -16.32
N ASP A 98 4.57 6.97 -15.89
CA ASP A 98 4.56 5.66 -16.53
C ASP A 98 3.31 4.86 -16.14
N VAL A 99 2.69 4.23 -17.12
CA VAL A 99 1.50 3.38 -16.91
C VAL A 99 1.92 1.92 -16.80
N MET A 100 1.40 1.23 -15.80
CA MET A 100 1.58 -0.21 -15.63
C MET A 100 0.71 -0.97 -16.64
N GLU A 101 1.27 -1.28 -17.80
CA GLU A 101 0.52 -1.99 -18.86
C GLU A 101 0.44 -3.50 -18.63
N ARG A 102 1.43 -4.08 -17.94
CA ARG A 102 1.53 -5.51 -17.63
C ARG A 102 1.99 -5.70 -16.20
N PHE A 103 1.52 -6.77 -15.60
CA PHE A 103 1.99 -7.21 -14.30
C PHE A 103 3.35 -7.93 -14.45
N ASP A 104 4.32 -7.51 -13.65
CA ASP A 104 5.66 -8.09 -13.60
C ASP A 104 5.78 -8.93 -12.32
N HIS A 105 5.97 -10.24 -12.49
CA HIS A 105 6.08 -11.18 -11.37
C HIS A 105 7.43 -11.07 -10.62
N GLU A 106 8.43 -10.41 -11.22
CA GLU A 106 9.73 -10.16 -10.58
C GLU A 106 9.76 -8.82 -9.83
N ALA A 107 8.77 -7.96 -10.06
CA ALA A 107 8.65 -6.68 -9.37
C ALA A 107 8.05 -6.83 -7.97
N ILE A 108 8.48 -5.95 -7.07
CA ILE A 108 7.95 -5.78 -5.72
C ILE A 108 7.17 -4.48 -5.71
N TYR A 109 5.85 -4.59 -5.75
CA TYR A 109 4.97 -3.43 -5.78
C TYR A 109 4.80 -2.83 -4.38
N ILE A 110 4.83 -1.51 -4.30
CA ILE A 110 4.56 -0.75 -3.09
C ILE A 110 3.28 0.07 -3.30
N ILE A 111 2.37 0.02 -2.34
CA ILE A 111 1.17 0.85 -2.27
C ILE A 111 1.28 1.75 -1.03
N GLY A 112 1.06 3.05 -1.19
CA GLY A 112 0.97 3.95 -0.04
C GLY A 112 -0.26 3.64 0.81
N GLY A 113 -0.06 3.26 2.06
CA GLY A 113 -1.14 3.07 3.04
C GLY A 113 -1.61 4.42 3.57
N LEU A 114 -2.37 5.12 2.75
CA LEU A 114 -2.89 6.46 3.05
C LEU A 114 -4.32 6.61 2.55
N VAL A 115 -5.10 7.42 3.28
CA VAL A 115 -6.47 7.79 2.89
C VAL A 115 -6.56 9.31 2.89
N ASN A 116 -6.57 9.93 1.70
CA ASN A 116 -6.99 11.31 1.50
C ASN A 116 -7.18 11.62 0.00
N LEU A 117 -8.43 11.73 -0.47
CA LEU A 117 -8.75 11.96 -1.89
C LEU A 117 -8.60 13.43 -2.34
N ARG A 118 -8.23 14.38 -1.47
CA ARG A 118 -8.26 15.82 -1.80
C ARG A 118 -6.92 16.57 -1.70
N ASP A 119 -6.01 16.18 -0.80
CA ASP A 119 -4.75 16.92 -0.57
C ASP A 119 -3.47 16.05 -0.68
N SER A 120 -3.58 14.82 -1.16
CA SER A 120 -2.45 13.87 -1.25
C SER A 120 -1.67 13.94 -2.58
N VAL A 121 -2.04 14.85 -3.48
CA VAL A 121 -1.44 14.98 -4.81
C VAL A 121 0.08 15.08 -4.67
N ASN A 122 0.79 14.13 -5.27
CA ASN A 122 2.24 13.99 -5.29
C ASN A 122 2.95 13.57 -3.99
N VAL A 123 2.26 13.20 -2.91
CA VAL A 123 2.96 12.81 -1.67
C VAL A 123 3.75 11.50 -1.86
N THR A 124 3.09 10.47 -2.40
CA THR A 124 3.73 9.17 -2.68
C THR A 124 4.72 9.24 -3.84
N LEU A 125 4.37 9.98 -4.91
CA LEU A 125 5.28 10.22 -6.03
C LEU A 125 6.54 10.97 -5.56
N GLY A 126 6.38 12.01 -4.75
CA GLY A 126 7.49 12.78 -4.20
C GLY A 126 8.39 11.95 -3.30
N LYS A 127 7.82 11.08 -2.46
CA LYS A 127 8.59 10.13 -1.65
C LYS A 127 9.40 9.17 -2.53
N ALA A 128 8.73 8.45 -3.44
CA ALA A 128 9.40 7.49 -4.33
C ALA A 128 10.48 8.16 -5.20
N THR A 129 10.26 9.39 -5.64
CA THR A 129 11.26 10.19 -6.40
C THR A 129 12.49 10.49 -5.55
N ARG A 130 12.32 10.95 -4.30
CA ARG A 130 13.45 11.21 -3.38
C ARG A 130 14.25 9.95 -3.08
N GLU A 131 13.58 8.82 -3.02
CA GLU A 131 14.20 7.52 -2.78
C GLU A 131 14.76 6.88 -4.06
N ASN A 132 14.58 7.51 -5.22
CA ASN A 132 15.00 7.00 -6.54
C ASN A 132 14.44 5.59 -6.82
N ILE A 133 13.13 5.42 -6.62
CA ILE A 133 12.38 4.19 -6.90
C ILE A 133 11.56 4.40 -8.17
N LYS A 134 11.46 3.34 -8.99
CA LYS A 134 10.59 3.34 -10.17
C LYS A 134 9.14 3.54 -9.77
N THR A 135 8.42 4.44 -10.45
CA THR A 135 7.00 4.69 -10.17
C THR A 135 6.13 4.30 -11.35
N MET A 136 4.95 3.75 -11.10
CA MET A 136 3.94 3.52 -12.13
C MET A 136 2.54 3.86 -11.63
N LYS A 137 1.64 4.24 -12.53
CA LYS A 137 0.20 4.33 -12.26
C LYS A 137 -0.55 3.15 -12.85
N LEU A 138 -1.62 2.72 -12.20
CA LEU A 138 -2.50 1.69 -12.75
C LEU A 138 -3.21 2.22 -14.01
N PRO A 139 -3.53 1.35 -15.00
CA PRO A 139 -4.14 1.73 -16.28
C PRO A 139 -5.65 2.02 -16.15
N ILE A 140 -6.08 2.65 -15.05
CA ILE A 140 -7.49 2.79 -14.68
C ILE A 140 -8.27 3.65 -15.69
N GLU A 141 -7.66 4.69 -16.23
CA GLU A 141 -8.28 5.57 -17.24
C GLU A 141 -8.75 4.81 -18.49
N ARG A 142 -8.07 3.70 -18.85
CA ARG A 142 -8.44 2.86 -20.00
C ARG A 142 -9.73 2.05 -19.76
N TYR A 143 -10.05 1.77 -18.50
CA TYR A 143 -11.14 0.87 -18.11
C TYR A 143 -12.26 1.56 -17.32
N HIS A 144 -12.05 2.82 -16.93
CA HIS A 144 -13.10 3.65 -16.36
C HIS A 144 -14.09 4.11 -17.42
N ILE A 145 -15.26 3.47 -17.45
CA ILE A 145 -16.44 4.00 -18.14
C ILE A 145 -17.01 5.12 -17.26
N SER A 146 -16.52 6.35 -17.45
CA SER A 146 -17.21 7.51 -16.89
C SER A 146 -18.61 7.62 -17.53
N LYS A 147 -19.67 7.57 -16.73
CA LYS A 147 -20.97 8.14 -17.14
C LYS A 147 -20.70 9.62 -17.43
N LYS A 148 -20.55 9.99 -18.71
CA LYS A 148 -20.57 11.41 -19.10
C LYS A 148 -21.88 11.98 -18.54
N ARG A 149 -21.78 12.92 -17.61
CA ARG A 149 -22.90 13.82 -17.32
C ARG A 149 -23.18 14.52 -18.65
N LEU A 150 -24.32 14.20 -19.25
CA LEU A 150 -24.89 15.01 -20.33
C LEU A 150 -24.97 16.45 -19.80
N GLN A 151 -24.32 17.37 -20.51
CA GLN A 151 -24.49 18.80 -20.30
C GLN A 151 -25.90 19.21 -20.70
#